data_AF-A0A7K0ZNR0-F1
#
_entry.id   AF-A0A7K0ZNR0-F1
#
_cell.length_a   1.000
_cell.length_b   1.000
_cell.length_c   1.000
_cell.angle_alpha   90.00
_cell.angle_beta   90.00
_cell.angle_gamma   90.00
#
_symmetry.space_group_name_H-M   'P 1'
#
loop_
_entity.id
_entity.type
_entity.pdbx_description
1 polymer ?
#
loop_
_entity_poly.entity_id
_entity_poly.type
_entity_poly.pdbx_seq_one_letter_code
_entity_poly.pdbx_strand_id
1 'polypeptide(L)' 'MASRHTLIFIGGDPPHPNVRQHLPTDAYVIAADSGYAHAIAMGLVPN' A
#
# COMPACT_ATOMS: atom_id res chain seq x y z
N MET A 1 -13.24 15.06 11.73
CA MET A 1 -12.00 15.11 10.93
C MET A 1 -11.93 13.82 10.15
N ALA A 2 -11.85 13.85 8.82
CA ALA A 2 -11.59 12.62 8.06
C ALA A 2 -10.18 12.15 8.41
N SER A 3 -10.04 10.93 8.95
CA SER A 3 -8.73 10.31 9.12
C SER A 3 -8.07 10.22 7.75
N ARG A 4 -6.86 10.78 7.60
CA ARG A 4 -6.07 10.65 6.37
C ARG A 4 -4.97 9.63 6.65
N HIS A 5 -5.20 8.38 6.28
CA HIS A 5 -4.18 7.35 6.36
C HIS A 5 -3.25 7.45 5.15
N THR A 6 -1.97 7.15 5.37
CA THR A 6 -0.99 6.99 4.30
C THR A 6 -0.42 5.58 4.38
N LEU A 7 -0.39 4.88 3.25
CA LEU A 7 0.24 3.58 3.10
C LEU A 7 1.55 3.73 2.35
N ILE A 8 2.63 3.22 2.93
CA ILE A 8 3.97 3.28 2.33
C ILE A 8 4.39 1.86 1.99
N PHE A 9 4.55 1.58 0.70
CA PHE A 9 5.12 0.33 0.20
C PHE A 9 6.60 0.55 -0.10
N ILE A 10 7.47 -0.13 0.65
CA ILE A 10 8.92 -0.12 0.43
C ILE A 10 9.36 -1.40 -0.31
N GLY A 11 10.59 -1.37 -0.82
CA GLY A 11 11.21 -2.56 -1.40
C GLY A 11 11.55 -3.64 -0.37
N GLY A 12 11.81 -4.85 -0.86
CA GLY A 12 12.08 -6.04 -0.04
C GLY A 12 11.17 -7.19 -0.41
N ASP A 13 10.70 -7.94 0.59
CA ASP A 13 9.75 -9.03 0.37
C ASP A 13 8.31 -8.51 0.21
N PRO A 14 7.49 -9.14 -0.63
CA PRO A 14 6.09 -8.77 -0.78
C PRO A 14 5.31 -8.91 0.53
N PRO A 15 4.39 -7.97 0.83
CA PRO A 15 3.50 -8.11 1.97
C PRO A 15 2.58 -9.32 1.82
N HIS A 16 2.27 -9.96 2.94
CA HIS A 16 1.37 -11.12 2.96
C HIS A 16 -0.03 -10.72 2.41
N PRO A 17 -0.65 -11.50 1.50
CA PRO A 17 -1.92 -11.14 0.85
C PRO A 17 -3.04 -10.71 1.82
N ASN A 18 -3.14 -11.40 2.96
CA ASN A 18 -4.15 -11.10 3.98
C ASN A 18 -4.01 -9.72 4.62
N VAL A 19 -2.89 -9.00 4.48
CA VAL A 19 -2.76 -7.65 5.05
C VAL A 19 -3.81 -6.70 4.47
N ARG A 20 -4.22 -6.91 3.21
CA ARG A 20 -5.19 -6.07 2.49
C ARG A 20 -6.50 -5.87 3.25
N GLN A 21 -6.97 -6.87 4.00
CA GLN A 21 -8.22 -6.77 4.77
C GLN A 21 -8.12 -5.82 5.97
N HIS A 22 -6.90 -5.46 6.38
CA HIS A 22 -6.62 -4.56 7.49
C HIS A 22 -6.20 -3.16 7.01
N LEU A 23 -6.03 -2.96 5.70
CA LEU A 23 -5.62 -1.68 5.15
C LEU A 23 -6.83 -0.74 5.02
N PRO A 24 -6.67 0.55 5.39
CA PRO A 24 -7.67 1.57 5.12
C PRO A 24 -7.93 1.68 3.62
N THR A 25 -9.22 1.73 3.24
CA THR A 25 -9.65 1.82 1.83
C THR A 25 -9.49 3.21 1.24
N ASP A 26 -9.34 4.23 2.09
CA ASP A 26 -9.26 5.66 1.72
C ASP A 26 -7.85 6.26 1.93
N ALA A 27 -6.82 5.42 1.88
CA ALA A 27 -5.46 5.85 2.14
C ALA A 27 -4.74 6.42 0.92
N TYR A 28 -3.88 7.41 1.16
CA TYR A 28 -2.90 7.87 0.18
C TYR A 28 -1.77 6.85 0.08
N VAL A 29 -1.47 6.35 -1.12
CA VAL A 29 -0.49 5.29 -1.31
C VAL A 29 0.80 5.88 -1.88
N ILE A 30 1.90 5.69 -1.16
CA ILE A 30 3.26 6.01 -1.59
C ILE A 30 3.97 4.68 -1.82
N ALA A 31 4.67 4.56 -2.95
CA ALA A 31 5.48 3.40 -3.23
C ALA A 31 6.91 3.80 -3.58
N ALA A 32 7.88 3.08 -3.06
CA ALA A 32 9.30 3.30 -3.29
C ALA A 32 10.00 2.00 -3.70
N ASP A 33 10.94 2.10 -4.65
CA ASP A 33 11.72 0.96 -5.17
C ASP A 33 10.79 -0.19 -5.66
N SER A 34 11.08 -1.46 -5.35
CA SER A 34 10.23 -2.61 -5.65
C SER A 34 8.87 -2.59 -4.94
N GLY A 35 8.69 -1.69 -3.97
CA GLY A 35 7.39 -1.42 -3.33
C GLY A 35 6.30 -1.00 -4.31
N TYR A 36 6.65 -0.43 -5.48
CA TYR A 36 5.68 -0.12 -6.53
C TYR A 36 4.98 -1.38 -7.04
N ALA A 37 5.73 -2.44 -7.33
CA ALA A 37 5.16 -3.71 -7.76
C ALA A 37 4.29 -4.35 -6.67
N HIS A 38 4.69 -4.22 -5.39
CA HIS A 38 3.91 -4.71 -4.26
C HIS A 38 2.57 -3.99 -4.12
N ALA A 39 2.55 -2.67 -4.29
CA ALA A 39 1.30 -1.88 -4.25
C ALA A 39 0.35 -2.27 -5.38
N ILE A 40 0.87 -2.43 -6.61
CA ILE A 40 0.08 -2.86 -7.78
C ILE A 40 -0.45 -4.28 -7.60
N ALA A 41 0.37 -5.23 -7.12
CA ALA A 41 -0.05 -6.60 -6.83
C ALA A 41 -1.15 -6.65 -5.75
N MET A 42 -1.12 -5.70 -4.82
CA MET A 42 -2.18 -5.51 -3.83
C MET A 42 -3.41 -4.81 -4.39
N GLY A 43 -3.47 -4.41 -5.66
CA GLY A 43 -4.62 -3.70 -6.24
C GLY A 43 -4.79 -2.28 -5.69
N LEU A 44 -3.68 -1.62 -5.38
CA LEU A 44 -3.62 -0.23 -4.93
C LEU A 44 -2.94 0.63 -6.01
N VAL A 45 -3.30 1.91 -6.06
CA VAL A 45 -2.75 2.87 -7.03
C VAL A 45 -1.84 3.84 -6.28
N PRO A 46 -0.50 3.72 -6.42
CA PRO A 46 0.43 4.70 -5.88
C PRO A 46 0.23 6.08 -6.51
N ASN A 47 0.50 7.14 -5.74
CA ASN A 47 0.46 8.53 -6.16
C ASN A 47 1.87 9.15 -6.17
#